data_AF-A0A5C5WZG0-F1
#
_entry.id   AF-A0A5C5WZG0-F1
#
_cell.length_a   1.000
_cell.length_b   1.000
_cell.length_c   1.000
_cell.angle_alpha   90.00
_cell.angle_beta   90.00
_cell.angle_gamma   90.00
#
_symmetry.space_group_name_H-M   'P 1'
#
loop_
_entity.id
_entity.type
_entity.pdbx_description
1 polymer ?
#
loop_
_entity_poly.entity_id
_entity_poly.type
_entity_poly.pdbx_seq_one_letter_code
_entity_poly.pdbx_strand_id
1 'polypeptide(L)'
;MPRPYLQLQTPVMKITKDLLRAIRNDLPMKLTIVRLGQHGPIAKQSDGYFRFACPSCKELRATVNPKNNLAHCFSCGENYNNIDLMMMQGHDFLPAVDILGNWLEQYQRDLGARKSSA
;
A
#
# COMPACT_ATOMS: atom_id res chain seq x y z
N MET A 1 14.76 21.32 -29.20
CA MET A 1 13.30 21.14 -29.33
C MET A 1 12.76 20.57 -28.02
N PRO A 2 12.25 21.37 -27.08
CA PRO A 2 11.64 20.84 -25.86
C PRO A 2 10.23 20.34 -26.17
N ARG A 3 9.90 19.12 -25.73
CA ARG A 3 8.55 18.55 -25.80
C ARG A 3 7.59 19.41 -24.96
N PRO A 4 6.42 19.79 -25.47
CA PRO A 4 5.40 20.45 -24.66
C PRO A 4 4.80 19.41 -23.71
N TYR A 5 5.07 19.55 -22.42
CA TYR A 5 4.31 18.84 -21.39
C TYR A 5 2.89 19.44 -21.38
N LEU A 6 1.97 18.74 -22.06
CA LEU A 6 0.54 18.98 -21.92
C LEU A 6 0.15 18.75 -20.45
N GLN A 7 -0.32 19.80 -19.80
CA GLN A 7 -0.96 19.74 -18.50
C GLN A 7 -2.23 18.88 -18.60
N LEU A 8 -2.17 17.64 -18.13
CA LEU A 8 -3.36 16.96 -17.64
C LEU A 8 -3.49 17.37 -16.17
N GLN A 9 -4.33 18.37 -15.90
CA GLN A 9 -4.77 18.69 -14.56
C GLN A 9 -5.66 17.56 -14.07
N THR A 10 -5.06 16.49 -13.56
CA THR A 10 -5.79 15.56 -12.69
C THR A 10 -6.23 16.34 -11.45
N PRO A 11 -7.49 16.20 -11.00
CA PRO A 11 -7.89 16.82 -9.73
C PRO A 11 -6.94 16.32 -8.66
N VAL A 12 -6.10 17.21 -8.12
CA VAL A 12 -5.15 16.85 -7.06
C VAL A 12 -5.99 16.52 -5.84
N MET A 13 -6.07 15.23 -5.52
CA MET A 13 -6.68 14.76 -4.28
C MET A 13 -6.07 15.56 -3.12
N LYS A 14 -6.93 16.22 -2.32
CA LYS A 14 -6.46 17.00 -1.18
C LYS A 14 -5.87 16.06 -0.14
N ILE A 15 -4.55 16.04 -0.02
CA ILE A 15 -3.86 15.20 0.97
C ILE A 15 -4.06 15.80 2.35
N THR A 16 -4.80 15.09 3.21
CA THR A 16 -5.00 15.43 4.61
C THR A 16 -4.23 14.50 5.53
N LYS A 17 -3.95 14.94 6.77
CA LYS A 17 -3.33 14.08 7.79
C LYS A 17 -4.16 12.83 8.07
N ASP A 18 -5.49 12.98 8.07
CA ASP A 18 -6.42 11.87 8.30
C ASP A 18 -6.39 10.86 7.16
N LEU A 19 -6.31 11.31 5.91
CA LEU A 19 -6.15 10.43 4.76
C LEU A 19 -4.85 9.62 4.87
N LEU A 20 -3.72 10.27 5.17
CA LEU A 20 -2.44 9.58 5.32
C LEU A 20 -2.47 8.57 6.47
N ARG A 21 -3.09 8.93 7.60
CA ARG A 21 -3.29 8.01 8.74
C ARG A 21 -4.13 6.81 8.33
N ALA A 22 -5.22 7.03 7.62
CA ALA A 22 -6.13 5.98 7.18
C ALA A 22 -5.48 5.04 6.15
N ILE A 23 -4.73 5.59 5.19
CA ILE A 23 -3.94 4.78 4.24
C ILE A 23 -2.93 3.89 4.98
N ARG A 24 -2.27 4.42 6.02
CA ARG A 24 -1.27 3.64 6.78
C ARG A 24 -1.89 2.54 7.62
N ASN A 25 -3.00 2.82 8.30
CA ASN A 25 -3.52 1.94 9.36
C ASN A 25 -4.75 1.15 8.95
N ASP A 26 -5.60 1.70 8.08
CA ASP A 26 -6.94 1.18 7.81
C ASP A 26 -7.00 0.41 6.47
N LEU A 27 -6.10 0.70 5.51
CA LEU A 27 -5.95 -0.06 4.27
C LEU A 27 -5.05 -1.29 4.50
N PRO A 28 -5.55 -2.55 4.43
CA PRO A 28 -4.72 -3.71 4.73
C PRO A 28 -3.54 -3.85 3.78
N MET A 29 -2.32 -3.95 4.29
CA MET A 29 -1.14 -4.04 3.43
C MET A 29 -1.14 -5.29 2.54
N LYS A 30 -1.73 -6.39 3.01
CA LYS A 30 -1.98 -7.58 2.19
C LYS A 30 -2.80 -7.26 0.94
N LEU A 31 -3.81 -6.38 1.05
CA LEU A 31 -4.62 -5.94 -0.09
C LEU A 31 -3.77 -5.13 -1.07
N THR A 32 -2.97 -4.19 -0.56
CA THR A 32 -2.05 -3.37 -1.37
C THR A 32 -1.09 -4.24 -2.19
N ILE A 33 -0.45 -5.23 -1.55
CA ILE A 33 0.48 -6.15 -2.22
C ILE A 33 -0.23 -6.98 -3.30
N VAL A 34 -1.44 -7.49 -3.00
CA VAL A 34 -2.23 -8.25 -3.97
C VAL A 34 -2.65 -7.39 -5.17
N ARG A 35 -3.07 -6.14 -4.93
CA ARG A 35 -3.48 -5.21 -6.00
C ARG A 35 -2.32 -4.77 -6.88
N LEU A 36 -1.11 -4.65 -6.32
CA LEU A 36 0.09 -4.38 -7.10
C LEU A 36 0.46 -5.53 -8.05
N GLY A 37 0.05 -6.77 -7.74
CA GLY A 37 0.28 -7.92 -8.60
C GLY A 37 1.76 -8.11 -8.93
N GLN A 38 2.09 -8.18 -10.23
CA GLN A 38 3.47 -8.34 -10.70
C GLN A 38 4.37 -7.11 -10.43
N HIS A 39 3.78 -5.94 -10.15
CA HIS A 39 4.50 -4.73 -9.76
C HIS A 39 4.73 -4.64 -8.25
N GLY A 40 4.23 -5.61 -7.48
CA GLY A 40 4.40 -5.69 -6.03
C GLY A 40 5.58 -6.56 -5.61
N PRO A 41 5.91 -6.60 -4.31
CA PRO A 41 6.86 -7.58 -3.81
C PRO A 41 6.30 -8.99 -3.97
N ILE A 42 7.18 -9.96 -4.23
CA ILE A 42 6.81 -11.38 -4.19
C ILE A 42 6.26 -11.68 -2.80
N ALA A 43 5.09 -12.32 -2.73
CA ALA A 43 4.44 -12.66 -1.48
C ALA A 43 3.93 -14.11 -1.48
N LYS A 44 3.94 -14.74 -0.31
CA LYS A 44 3.42 -16.09 -0.10
C LYS A 44 2.75 -16.25 1.26
N GLN A 45 1.90 -17.25 1.37
CA GLN A 45 1.45 -17.79 2.65
C GLN A 45 2.37 -18.94 3.04
N SER A 46 2.92 -18.93 4.26
CA SER A 46 3.77 -19.99 4.80
C SER A 46 3.64 -20.00 6.31
N ASP A 47 3.54 -21.19 6.92
CA ASP A 47 3.46 -21.36 8.39
C ASP A 47 2.32 -20.55 9.05
N GLY A 48 1.22 -20.32 8.33
CA GLY A 48 0.10 -19.49 8.80
C GLY A 48 0.34 -17.98 8.73
N TYR A 49 1.49 -17.54 8.21
CA TYR A 49 1.84 -16.12 8.07
C TYR A 49 1.87 -15.68 6.61
N PHE A 50 1.32 -14.50 6.35
CA PHE A 50 1.55 -13.77 5.11
C PHE A 50 2.94 -13.15 5.13
N ARG A 51 3.81 -13.57 4.20
CA ARG A 51 5.18 -13.08 4.05
C ARG A 51 5.37 -12.45 2.68
N PHE A 52 6.16 -11.39 2.63
CA PHE A 52 6.54 -10.76 1.37
C PHE A 52 8.02 -10.37 1.35
N ALA A 53 8.55 -10.17 0.15
CA ALA A 53 9.92 -9.77 -0.08
C ALA A 53 10.11 -8.34 0.41
N CYS A 54 11.07 -8.14 1.32
CA CYS A 54 11.38 -6.84 1.85
C CYS A 54 11.84 -5.89 0.72
N PRO A 55 11.28 -4.68 0.59
CA PRO A 55 11.70 -3.77 -0.46
C PRO A 55 13.17 -3.33 -0.33
N SER A 56 13.73 -3.27 0.89
CA SER A 56 15.13 -2.89 1.09
C SER A 56 16.12 -4.04 0.91
N CYS A 57 15.96 -5.16 1.63
CA CYS A 57 16.93 -6.27 1.59
C CYS A 57 16.54 -7.45 0.70
N LYS A 58 15.36 -7.42 0.07
CA LYS A 58 14.81 -8.44 -0.85
C LYS A 58 14.53 -9.82 -0.24
N GLU A 59 14.84 -10.02 1.03
CA GLU A 59 14.52 -11.26 1.77
C GLU A 59 13.01 -11.47 1.96
N LEU A 60 12.53 -12.70 1.78
CA LEU A 60 11.11 -13.11 1.89
C LEU A 60 10.67 -13.34 3.34
N ARG A 61 11.05 -12.41 4.24
CA ARG A 61 10.82 -12.50 5.69
C ARG A 61 10.10 -11.27 6.26
N ALA A 62 9.54 -10.40 5.43
CA ALA A 62 8.69 -9.31 5.91
C ALA A 62 7.28 -9.81 6.22
N THR A 63 6.74 -9.41 7.38
CA THR A 63 5.38 -9.75 7.82
C THR A 63 4.63 -8.50 8.27
N VAL A 64 3.30 -8.52 8.17
CA VAL A 64 2.45 -7.40 8.61
C VAL A 64 1.87 -7.70 10.00
N ASN A 65 2.02 -6.76 10.93
CA ASN A 65 1.32 -6.82 12.21
C ASN A 65 -0.15 -6.41 12.02
N PRO A 66 -1.13 -7.31 12.25
CA PRO A 66 -2.53 -7.01 12.00
C PRO A 66 -3.11 -5.94 12.95
N LYS A 67 -2.48 -5.66 14.11
CA LYS A 67 -3.00 -4.69 15.08
C LYS A 67 -2.85 -3.24 14.63
N ASN A 68 -1.78 -2.93 13.90
CA ASN A 68 -1.44 -1.57 13.49
C ASN A 68 -1.08 -1.46 11.99
N ASN A 69 -1.24 -2.55 11.24
CA ASN A 69 -0.97 -2.65 9.81
C ASN A 69 0.46 -2.23 9.40
N LEU A 70 1.41 -2.34 10.32
CA LEU A 70 2.82 -2.04 10.07
C LEU A 70 3.55 -3.33 9.69
N ALA A 71 4.26 -3.31 8.56
CA ALA A 71 5.14 -4.39 8.21
C ALA A 71 6.50 -4.25 8.88
N HIS A 72 7.08 -5.39 9.25
CA HIS A 72 8.42 -5.49 9.79
C HIS A 72 9.20 -6.58 9.05
N CYS A 73 10.44 -6.29 8.66
CA CYS A 73 11.34 -7.27 8.06
C CYS A 73 12.24 -7.91 9.13
N PHE A 74 12.11 -9.22 9.35
CA PHE A 74 12.96 -9.94 10.30
C PHE A 74 14.40 -10.16 9.84
N SER A 75 14.75 -9.80 8.60
CA SER A 75 16.12 -9.88 8.10
C SER A 75 16.90 -8.59 8.34
N CYS A 76 16.31 -7.43 8.03
CA CYS A 76 17.01 -6.13 8.13
C CYS A 76 16.47 -5.21 9.24
N GLY A 77 15.39 -5.58 9.94
CA GLY A 77 14.83 -4.80 11.05
C GLY A 77 13.96 -3.60 10.64
N GLU A 78 13.85 -3.32 9.34
CA GLU A 78 13.11 -2.16 8.84
C GLU A 78 11.59 -2.33 8.91
N ASN A 79 10.90 -1.20 9.07
CA ASN A 79 9.45 -1.13 9.10
C ASN A 79 8.90 -0.42 7.86
N TYR A 80 7.74 -0.87 7.38
CA TYR A 80 7.08 -0.29 6.20
C TYR A 80 5.58 -0.16 6.43
N ASN A 81 5.01 0.95 5.98
CA ASN A 81 3.58 1.12 5.77
C ASN A 81 3.25 1.05 4.25
N ASN A 82 1.97 1.18 3.89
CA ASN A 82 1.54 1.12 2.49
C ASN A 82 2.20 2.17 1.58
N ILE A 83 2.41 3.38 2.09
CA ILE A 83 3.03 4.48 1.34
C ILE A 83 4.51 4.17 1.12
N ASP A 84 5.21 3.72 2.17
CA ASP A 84 6.63 3.33 2.06
C ASP A 84 6.81 2.22 1.02
N LEU A 85 5.90 1.24 1.03
CA LEU A 85 5.90 0.16 0.05
C LEU A 85 5.76 0.71 -1.38
N MET A 86 4.79 1.58 -1.65
CA MET A 86 4.61 2.18 -2.98
C MET A 86 5.84 2.98 -3.42
N MET A 87 6.40 3.78 -2.51
CA MET A 87 7.59 4.59 -2.80
C MET A 87 8.81 3.73 -3.13
N MET A 88 9.01 2.63 -2.38
CA MET A 88 10.11 1.71 -2.64
C MET A 88 9.94 0.88 -3.92
N GLN A 89 8.71 0.78 -4.45
CA GLN A 89 8.42 0.21 -5.77
C GLN A 89 8.59 1.24 -6.91
N GLY A 90 9.03 2.46 -6.59
CA GLY A 90 9.36 3.50 -7.57
C GLY A 90 8.24 4.50 -7.86
N HIS A 91 7.15 4.50 -7.08
CA HIS A 91 6.13 5.52 -7.21
C HIS A 91 6.52 6.82 -6.49
N ASP A 92 6.29 7.95 -7.13
CA ASP A 92 6.33 9.24 -6.44
C ASP A 92 5.23 9.33 -5.36
N PHE A 93 5.49 10.11 -4.31
CA PHE A 93 4.59 10.22 -3.16
C PHE A 93 3.14 10.62 -3.53
N LEU A 94 2.96 11.63 -4.40
CA LEU A 94 1.63 12.12 -4.76
C LEU A 94 0.82 11.08 -5.54
N PRO A 95 1.34 10.48 -6.65
CA PRO A 95 0.67 9.35 -7.29
C PRO A 95 0.41 8.16 -6.36
N ALA A 96 1.35 7.83 -5.48
CA ALA A 96 1.18 6.74 -4.52
C ALA A 96 0.00 6.98 -3.58
N VAL A 97 -0.11 8.19 -3.02
CA VAL A 97 -1.22 8.56 -2.12
C VAL A 97 -2.56 8.55 -2.86
N ASP A 98 -2.59 9.02 -4.11
CA ASP A 98 -3.82 9.01 -4.94
C ASP A 98 -4.31 7.57 -5.21
N ILE A 99 -3.41 6.68 -5.66
CA ILE A 99 -3.72 5.26 -5.90
C ILE A 99 -4.20 4.59 -4.62
N LEU A 100 -3.47 4.78 -3.51
CA LEU A 100 -3.81 4.18 -2.22
C LEU A 100 -5.12 4.73 -1.65
N GLY A 101 -5.41 6.02 -1.84
CA GLY A 101 -6.67 6.65 -1.44
C GLY A 101 -7.86 6.01 -2.16
N ASN A 102 -7.76 5.87 -3.49
CA ASN A 102 -8.78 5.17 -4.29
C ASN A 102 -8.99 3.72 -3.83
N TRP A 103 -7.91 3.02 -3.46
CA TRP A 103 -8.01 1.65 -2.95
C TRP A 103 -8.63 1.57 -1.55
N LEU A 104 -8.34 2.53 -0.68
CA LEU A 104 -8.95 2.64 0.63
C LEU A 104 -10.46 2.88 0.53
N GLU A 105 -10.90 3.80 -0.32
CA GLU A 105 -12.32 4.06 -0.55
C GLU A 105 -13.08 2.83 -1.07
N GLN A 106 -12.48 2.10 -2.01
CA GLN A 106 -13.05 0.84 -2.50
C GLN A 106 -13.15 -0.20 -1.37
N TYR A 107 -12.07 -0.38 -0.59
CA TYR A 107 -12.05 -1.32 0.52
C TYR A 107 -13.11 -1.00 1.58
N GLN A 108 -13.29 0.28 1.93
CA GLN A 108 -14.29 0.72 2.89
C GLN A 108 -15.72 0.47 2.38
N ARG A 109 -15.99 0.73 1.09
CA ARG A 109 -17.28 0.42 0.47
C ARG A 109 -17.58 -1.08 0.52
N ASP A 110 -16.61 -1.92 0.18
CA ASP A 110 -16.77 -3.38 0.21
C ASP A 110 -17.07 -3.89 1.63
N LEU A 111 -16.41 -3.31 2.65
CA LEU A 111 -16.70 -3.62 4.05
C LEU A 111 -18.11 -3.18 4.46
N GLY A 112 -18.57 -2.01 4.02
CA GLY A 112 -19.92 -1.53 4.28
C GLY A 112 -20.99 -2.45 3.68
N ALA A 113 -20.83 -2.82 2.41
CA ALA A 113 -21.76 -3.71 1.71
C ALA A 113 -21.88 -5.09 2.37
N ARG A 114 -20.76 -5.65 2.85
CA ARG A 114 -20.75 -6.93 3.59
C ARG A 114 -21.51 -6.86 4.91
N LYS A 115 -21.43 -5.74 5.63
CA LYS A 115 -22.17 -5.54 6.89
C LYS A 115 -23.68 -5.37 6.68
N SER A 116 -24.10 -4.82 5.53
CA SER A 116 -25.53 -4.67 5.19
C SER A 116 -26.18 -5.96 4.67
N SER A 117 -25.37 -6.98 4.36
CA SER A 117 -25.82 -8.26 3.78
C SER A 117 -25.76 -9.42 4.79
N ALA A 118 -25.41 -9.15 6.05
CA ALA A 118 -25.31 -10.09 7.16
C ALA A 118 -26.33 -9.71 8.24
#